data_AF-A0A075MTX6-F1
#
_entry.id   AF-A0A075MTX6-F1
#
_cell.length_a   1.000
_cell.length_b   1.000
_cell.length_c   1.000
_cell.angle_alpha   90.00
_cell.angle_beta   90.00
_cell.angle_gamma   90.00
#
_symmetry.space_group_name_H-M   'P 1'
#
loop_
_entity.id
_entity.type
_entity.pdbx_description
1 polymer ?
#
loop_
_entity_poly.entity_id
_entity_poly.type
_entity_poly.pdbx_seq_one_letter_code
_entity_poly.pdbx_strand_id
1 'polypeptide(L)' 'MEDIISGGNNNRSNGVSCPYCQSKFATSEEMSKHVDRMHHGSGLLEGDSRRW' A
#
# COMPACT_ATOMS: atom_id res chain seq x y z
N MET A 1 -35.74 -0.34 -26.21
CA MET A 1 -34.61 -1.27 -26.00
C MET A 1 -33.49 -0.45 -25.40
N GLU A 2 -33.70 -0.15 -24.12
CA GLU A 2 -32.71 0.41 -23.22
C GLU A 2 -31.47 -0.49 -23.15
N ASP A 3 -30.29 0.12 -23.01
CA ASP A 3 -29.28 -0.44 -22.10
C ASP A 3 -28.77 0.69 -21.21
N ILE A 4 -29.14 0.55 -19.94
CA ILE A 4 -28.71 1.33 -18.79
C ILE A 4 -27.35 0.73 -18.35
N ILE A 5 -26.61 1.41 -17.47
CA ILE A 5 -25.46 0.92 -16.64
C ILE A 5 -24.10 1.39 -17.20
N SER A 6 -23.40 2.33 -16.55
CA SER A 6 -22.45 1.92 -15.50
C SER A 6 -22.05 3.11 -14.60
N GLY A 7 -22.57 3.11 -13.37
CA GLY A 7 -22.05 3.91 -12.26
C GLY A 7 -20.78 3.27 -11.71
N GLY A 8 -19.71 4.06 -11.58
CA GLY A 8 -18.42 3.60 -11.04
C GLY A 8 -17.94 4.50 -9.90
N ASN A 9 -18.60 4.43 -8.74
CA ASN A 9 -18.10 5.02 -7.50
C ASN A 9 -16.82 4.30 -7.06
N ASN A 10 -15.67 4.91 -7.31
CA ASN A 10 -14.36 4.35 -6.98
C ASN A 10 -13.83 4.95 -5.67
N ASN A 11 -14.49 4.69 -4.54
CA ASN A 11 -13.86 4.93 -3.23
C ASN A 11 -12.93 3.75 -2.92
N ARG A 12 -11.76 3.77 -3.56
CA ARG A 12 -10.73 2.75 -3.38
C ARG A 12 -10.04 3.05 -2.05
N SER A 13 -10.49 2.38 -0.99
CA SER A 13 -9.77 2.31 0.28
C SER A 13 -8.40 1.68 -0.01
N ASN A 14 -7.40 2.53 -0.26
CA ASN A 14 -6.03 2.15 -0.56
C ASN A 14 -5.36 1.67 0.73
N GLY A 15 -5.67 0.44 1.14
CA GLY A 15 -4.90 -0.25 2.17
C GLY A 15 -3.46 -0.44 1.70
N VAL A 16 -2.52 -0.28 2.62
CA VAL A 16 -1.09 -0.43 2.33
C VAL A 16 -0.75 -1.91 2.42
N SER A 17 -0.09 -2.47 1.41
CA SER A 17 0.32 -3.88 1.43
C SER A 17 1.84 -4.01 1.46
N CYS A 18 2.34 -4.91 2.31
CA CYS A 18 3.76 -5.16 2.42
C CYS A 18 4.26 -5.92 1.18
N PRO A 19 5.32 -5.47 0.51
CA PRO A 19 5.84 -6.12 -0.70
C PRO A 19 6.58 -7.44 -0.41
N TYR A 20 7.03 -7.63 0.83
CA TYR A 20 7.84 -8.81 1.22
C TYR A 20 6.99 -10.03 1.55
N CYS A 21 5.79 -9.83 2.10
CA CYS A 21 4.92 -10.91 2.58
C CYS A 21 3.47 -10.75 2.13
N GLN A 22 3.18 -9.75 1.28
CA GLN A 22 1.84 -9.40 0.80
C GLN A 22 0.80 -9.09 1.89
N SER A 23 1.24 -8.81 3.12
CA SER A 23 0.33 -8.51 4.24
C SER A 23 -0.38 -7.17 4.03
N LYS A 24 -1.69 -7.12 4.22
CA LYS A 24 -2.49 -5.90 4.08
C LYS A 24 -2.62 -5.18 5.43
N PHE A 25 -2.34 -3.88 5.42
CA PHE A 25 -2.40 -2.99 6.57
C PHE A 25 -3.37 -1.85 6.30
N ALA A 26 -4.01 -1.38 7.36
CA ALA A 26 -4.91 -0.23 7.30
C ALA A 26 -4.14 1.09 7.21
N THR A 27 -2.94 1.16 7.77
CA THR A 27 -2.12 2.38 7.83
C THR A 27 -0.65 2.08 7.55
N SER A 28 0.08 3.12 7.15
CA SER A 28 1.52 3.06 6.93
C SER A 28 2.31 2.85 8.21
N GLU A 29 1.81 3.29 9.38
CA GLU A 29 2.45 3.06 10.68
C GLU A 29 2.53 1.57 11.02
N GLU A 30 1.42 0.86 10.84
CA GLU A 30 1.32 -0.58 11.10
C GLU A 30 2.22 -1.34 10.11
N MET A 31 2.23 -0.93 8.84
CA MET A 31 3.14 -1.49 7.83
C MET A 31 4.61 -1.21 8.20
N SER A 32 4.96 0.01 8.62
CA SER A 32 6.33 0.37 8.97
C SER A 32 6.82 -0.45 10.15
N LYS A 33 6.02 -0.60 11.21
CA LYS A 33 6.36 -1.43 12.38
C LYS A 33 6.39 -2.92 12.02
N HIS A 34 5.57 -3.35 11.07
CA HIS A 34 5.61 -4.71 10.55
C HIS A 34 6.89 -4.99 9.77
N VAL A 35 7.26 -4.12 8.82
CA VAL A 35 8.50 -4.26 8.05
C VAL A 35 9.71 -4.17 8.98
N ASP A 36 9.66 -3.25 9.94
CA ASP A 36 10.66 -3.15 10.99
C ASP A 36 10.77 -4.45 11.78
N ARG A 37 9.70 -5.06 12.29
CA ARG A 37 9.85 -6.27 13.13
C ARG A 37 10.03 -7.58 12.35
N MET A 38 9.36 -7.72 11.20
CA MET A 38 9.32 -8.95 10.41
C MET A 38 10.40 -8.98 9.33
N HIS A 39 10.83 -7.79 8.88
CA HIS A 39 11.82 -7.60 7.83
C HIS A 39 12.97 -6.68 8.31
N HIS A 40 13.19 -6.52 9.62
CA HIS A 40 14.25 -5.69 10.27
C HIS A 40 15.65 -5.90 9.69
N GLY A 41 15.88 -7.03 9.04
CA GLY A 41 17.13 -7.36 8.36
C GLY A 41 17.37 -6.63 7.04
N SER A 42 16.42 -5.82 6.54
CA SER A 42 16.60 -5.01 5.34
C SER A 42 16.75 -3.52 5.68
N GLY A 43 17.66 -3.22 6.60
CA GLY A 43 18.04 -1.86 7.02
C GLY A 43 18.91 -1.12 6.00
N LEU A 44 18.51 -1.05 4.73
CA LEU A 44 19.17 -0.22 3.73
C LEU A 44 18.12 0.53 2.91
N LEU A 45 18.28 1.85 2.84
CA LEU A 45 18.00 2.79 1.73
C LEU A 45 17.07 2.26 0.62
N GLU A 46 16.08 3.00 0.13
CA GLU A 46 16.25 4.25 -0.63
C GLU A 46 15.01 5.13 -0.39
N GLY A 47 15.10 6.40 0.00
CA GLY A 47 16.15 7.32 -0.37
C GLY A 47 15.95 7.94 -1.74
N ASP A 48 14.73 8.01 -2.30
CA ASP A 48 14.48 8.87 -3.47
C ASP A 48 13.17 9.66 -3.36
N SER A 49 13.15 10.51 -2.32
CA SER A 49 12.31 11.70 -2.27
C SER A 49 13.02 12.88 -2.94
N ARG A 50 13.45 12.81 -4.22
CA ARG A 50 13.69 14.03 -5.00
C ARG A 50 13.67 13.82 -6.52
N ARG A 51 12.48 14.03 -7.08
CA ARG A 51 12.29 14.40 -8.50
C ARG A 51 12.95 15.77 -8.74
N TRP A 52 13.98 15.86 -9.57
CA TRP A 52 14.36 17.02 -10.39
C TRP A 52 15.27 16.61 -11.55
#